data_AF-A0A352DVM4-F1
#
_entry.id   AF-A0A352DVM4-F1
#
_cell.length_a   1.000
_cell.length_b   1.000
_cell.length_c   1.000
_cell.angle_alpha   90.00
_cell.angle_beta   90.00
_cell.angle_gamma   90.00
#
_symmetry.space_group_name_H-M   'P 1'
#
loop_
_entity.id
_entity.type
_entity.pdbx_description
1 polymer ?
#
loop_
_entity_poly.entity_id
_entity_poly.type
_entity_poly.pdbx_seq_one_letter_code
_entity_poly.pdbx_strand_id
1 'polypeptide(L)'
;NADAIFFFADGGNGHPVVQSNRLAQIDALAKRGVGVACLHYAVEVPKEKGGPEFLDWTGGYFETNWSVNPHWMLAQTRLAEGHPICRGVKPFEINDEWYYHMRFREPKTGLTDILTAVPPDATRERPDGPHSNNPTVRGNKGSREVLAWAYERPAGGRGFGCTGAHFHASWENEDFRRLMLNALMWTSGLEVPEGGVPSMLTAEDLTANLDDKTPKPKPAPANAAAGT
;
A
#
# COMPACT_ATOMS: atom_id res chain seq x y z
N ASN A 1 21.62 3.20 -13.35
CA ASN A 1 20.21 2.78 -13.47
C ASN A 1 19.69 2.45 -12.08
N ALA A 2 18.41 2.66 -11.80
CA ALA A 2 17.83 2.36 -10.49
C ALA A 2 17.66 0.84 -10.28
N ASP A 3 17.85 0.38 -9.04
CA ASP A 3 17.69 -1.03 -8.64
C ASP A 3 16.23 -1.37 -8.29
N ALA A 4 15.46 -0.38 -7.83
CA ALA A 4 14.03 -0.48 -7.59
C ALA A 4 13.29 0.85 -7.85
N ILE A 5 11.98 0.75 -7.98
CA ILE A 5 11.04 1.88 -8.10
C ILE A 5 9.99 1.74 -7.01
N PHE A 6 9.79 2.81 -6.25
CA PHE A 6 8.82 2.86 -5.17
C PHE A 6 7.74 3.90 -5.47
N PHE A 7 6.48 3.48 -5.40
CA PHE A 7 5.32 4.34 -5.56
C PHE A 7 4.63 4.56 -4.21
N PHE A 8 4.65 5.82 -3.76
CA PHE A 8 3.78 6.35 -2.72
C PHE A 8 3.14 7.63 -3.29
N ALA A 9 2.00 7.45 -3.94
CA ALA A 9 1.37 8.44 -4.81
C ALA A 9 -0.13 8.13 -4.94
N ASP A 10 -0.81 8.86 -5.83
CA ASP A 10 -2.18 8.55 -6.23
C ASP A 10 -2.34 7.13 -6.80
N GLY A 11 -3.56 6.59 -6.68
CA GLY A 11 -3.99 5.29 -7.16
C GLY A 11 -5.10 5.37 -8.21
N GLY A 12 -5.64 4.20 -8.57
CA GLY A 12 -6.74 4.05 -9.52
C GLY A 12 -6.40 4.69 -10.87
N ASN A 13 -7.35 5.40 -11.46
CA ASN A 13 -7.13 6.12 -12.72
C ASN A 13 -6.09 7.25 -12.60
N GLY A 14 -5.79 7.72 -11.39
CA GLY A 14 -4.78 8.74 -11.11
C GLY A 14 -3.36 8.17 -10.99
N HIS A 15 -3.20 6.85 -10.93
CA HIS A 15 -1.89 6.25 -10.68
C HIS A 15 -0.85 6.73 -11.71
N PRO A 16 0.34 7.22 -11.29
CA PRO A 16 1.36 7.71 -12.20
C PRO A 16 1.77 6.76 -13.33
N VAL A 17 1.72 5.43 -13.10
CA VAL A 17 2.12 4.41 -14.10
C VAL A 17 1.10 4.25 -15.21
N VAL A 18 -0.19 4.49 -14.94
CA VAL A 18 -1.25 4.39 -15.97
C VAL A 18 -1.38 5.67 -16.80
N GLN A 19 -0.57 6.69 -16.49
CA GLN A 19 -0.49 7.92 -17.27
C GLN A 19 0.48 7.76 -18.44
N SER A 20 0.06 8.21 -19.63
CA SER A 20 0.89 8.21 -20.84
C SER A 20 1.49 6.81 -21.13
N ASN A 21 2.78 6.74 -21.48
CA ASN A 21 3.53 5.52 -21.78
C ASN A 21 4.24 4.91 -20.55
N ARG A 22 3.94 5.37 -19.32
CA ARG A 22 4.77 4.97 -18.17
C ARG A 22 4.62 3.49 -17.83
N LEU A 23 3.45 2.90 -18.07
CA LEU A 23 3.20 1.48 -17.81
C LEU A 23 4.21 0.58 -18.56
N ALA A 24 4.39 0.80 -19.87
CA ALA A 24 5.34 0.03 -20.67
C ALA A 24 6.80 0.32 -20.30
N GLN A 25 7.12 1.54 -19.85
CA GLN A 25 8.45 1.88 -19.36
C GLN A 25 8.79 1.12 -18.07
N ILE A 26 7.85 1.08 -17.11
CA ILE A 26 8.02 0.35 -15.86
C ILE A 26 8.05 -1.16 -16.13
N ASP A 27 7.21 -1.66 -17.04
CA ASP A 27 7.24 -3.07 -17.45
C ASP A 27 8.61 -3.50 -17.98
N ALA A 28 9.20 -2.70 -18.87
CA ALA A 28 10.53 -2.95 -19.41
C ALA A 28 11.62 -2.95 -18.32
N LEU A 29 11.47 -2.14 -17.27
CA LEU A 29 12.39 -2.13 -16.12
C LEU A 29 12.17 -3.36 -15.23
N ALA A 30 10.92 -3.71 -14.93
CA ALA A 30 10.57 -4.88 -14.12
C ALA A 30 11.07 -6.18 -14.76
N LYS A 31 10.93 -6.32 -16.08
CA LYS A 31 11.45 -7.44 -16.89
C LYS A 31 12.98 -7.53 -16.90
N ARG A 32 13.68 -6.43 -16.65
CA ARG A 32 15.14 -6.40 -16.47
C ARG A 32 15.59 -6.71 -15.04
N GLY A 33 14.64 -7.00 -14.14
CA GLY A 33 14.91 -7.34 -12.74
C GLY A 33 14.79 -6.17 -11.76
N VAL A 34 14.46 -4.96 -12.22
CA VAL A 34 14.25 -3.80 -11.32
C VAL A 34 13.09 -4.08 -10.37
N GLY A 35 13.29 -3.85 -9.08
CA GLY A 35 12.26 -4.03 -8.08
C GLY A 35 11.10 -3.06 -8.22
N VAL A 36 9.89 -3.47 -7.84
CA VAL A 36 8.69 -2.60 -7.84
C VAL A 36 8.01 -2.69 -6.49
N ALA A 37 7.84 -1.55 -5.83
CA ALA A 37 7.12 -1.45 -4.56
C ALA A 37 6.00 -0.42 -4.65
N CYS A 38 4.83 -0.75 -4.09
CA CYS A 38 3.70 0.16 -3.99
C CYS A 38 3.20 0.27 -2.55
N LEU A 39 2.87 1.48 -2.11
CA LEU A 39 2.33 1.75 -0.78
C LEU A 39 0.99 2.49 -0.86
N HIS A 40 0.08 2.11 0.03
CA HIS A 40 -1.21 2.73 0.23
C HIS A 40 -2.01 2.80 -1.09
N TYR A 41 -2.51 3.98 -1.45
CA TYR A 41 -3.34 4.18 -2.63
C TYR A 41 -2.62 3.77 -3.92
N ALA A 42 -1.28 3.82 -3.97
CA ALA A 42 -0.52 3.33 -5.12
C ALA A 42 -0.60 1.82 -5.33
N VAL A 43 -1.19 1.03 -4.42
CA VAL A 43 -1.51 -0.37 -4.70
C VAL A 43 -2.78 -0.53 -5.55
N GLU A 44 -3.52 0.54 -5.81
CA GLU A 44 -4.73 0.52 -6.64
C GLU A 44 -4.44 0.93 -8.08
N VAL A 45 -4.92 0.11 -9.02
CA VAL A 45 -4.96 0.40 -10.46
C VAL A 45 -6.25 -0.14 -11.06
N PRO A 46 -6.74 0.44 -12.17
CA PRO A 46 -7.87 -0.12 -12.89
C PRO A 46 -7.57 -1.55 -13.32
N LYS A 47 -8.55 -2.45 -13.12
CA LYS A 47 -8.41 -3.88 -13.42
C LYS A 47 -7.86 -4.14 -14.82
N GLU A 48 -8.37 -3.45 -15.83
CA GLU A 48 -8.00 -3.67 -17.23
C GLU A 48 -6.78 -2.82 -17.68
N LYS A 49 -6.25 -1.97 -16.80
CA LYS A 49 -5.13 -1.07 -17.11
C LYS A 49 -4.20 -0.95 -15.90
N GLY A 50 -3.17 -1.79 -15.85
CA GLY A 50 -2.25 -1.90 -14.72
C GLY A 50 -2.51 -3.14 -13.87
N GLY A 51 -3.73 -3.67 -13.82
CA GLY A 51 -4.04 -4.88 -13.06
C GLY A 51 -3.16 -6.08 -13.41
N PRO A 52 -3.08 -6.51 -14.69
CA PRO A 52 -2.19 -7.59 -15.12
C PRO A 52 -0.73 -7.30 -14.79
N GLU A 53 -0.28 -6.07 -15.04
CA GLU A 53 1.09 -5.65 -14.76
C GLU A 53 1.40 -5.71 -13.27
N PHE A 54 0.49 -5.31 -12.38
CA PHE A 54 0.72 -5.37 -10.93
C PHE A 54 0.74 -6.80 -10.42
N LEU A 55 -0.08 -7.69 -10.98
CA LEU A 55 0.04 -9.13 -10.70
C LEU A 55 1.41 -9.68 -11.10
N ASP A 56 1.99 -9.17 -12.19
CA ASP A 56 3.33 -9.55 -12.64
C ASP A 56 4.46 -8.85 -11.88
N TRP A 57 4.25 -7.63 -11.38
CA TRP A 57 5.29 -6.81 -10.74
C TRP A 57 5.36 -7.01 -9.24
N THR A 58 4.21 -6.88 -8.56
CA THR A 58 4.06 -6.90 -7.10
C THR A 58 3.32 -8.15 -6.62
N GLY A 59 2.73 -8.94 -7.52
CA GLY A 59 2.02 -10.18 -7.19
C GLY A 59 0.58 -10.00 -6.71
N GLY A 60 0.18 -8.75 -6.46
CA GLY A 60 -1.15 -8.39 -6.01
C GLY A 60 -1.39 -6.89 -6.04
N TYR A 61 -2.66 -6.49 -5.99
CA TYR A 61 -3.10 -5.10 -6.04
C TYR A 61 -4.53 -4.94 -5.49
N PHE A 62 -4.95 -3.69 -5.28
CA PHE A 62 -6.33 -3.35 -4.98
C PHE A 62 -7.15 -3.32 -6.27
N GLU A 63 -8.18 -4.18 -6.36
CA GLU A 63 -9.10 -4.21 -7.50
C GLU A 63 -10.45 -3.59 -7.09
N THR A 64 -10.88 -2.54 -7.80
CA THR A 64 -12.17 -1.88 -7.55
C THR A 64 -13.34 -2.87 -7.64
N ASN A 65 -14.30 -2.77 -6.71
CA ASN A 65 -15.43 -3.69 -6.49
C ASN A 65 -15.04 -5.09 -5.96
N TRP A 66 -13.76 -5.38 -5.76
CA TRP A 66 -13.26 -6.62 -5.15
C TRP A 66 -12.65 -6.34 -3.77
N SER A 67 -11.73 -5.39 -3.73
CA SER A 67 -11.01 -4.94 -2.55
C SER A 67 -11.76 -3.83 -1.80
N VAL A 68 -11.43 -3.63 -0.53
CA VAL A 68 -12.11 -2.66 0.35
C VAL A 68 -11.14 -1.84 1.20
N ASN A 69 -11.47 -0.59 1.50
CA ASN A 69 -10.63 0.35 2.26
C ASN A 69 -11.28 0.94 3.54
N PRO A 70 -11.57 0.15 4.57
CA PRO A 70 -12.03 0.70 5.84
C PRO A 70 -10.89 1.36 6.62
N HIS A 71 -11.28 2.30 7.47
CA HIS A 71 -10.42 2.77 8.55
C HIS A 71 -10.64 1.90 9.78
N TRP A 72 -9.57 1.38 10.36
CA TRP A 72 -9.65 0.55 11.57
C TRP A 72 -8.31 0.49 12.31
N MET A 73 -8.38 0.12 13.59
CA MET A 73 -7.20 -0.15 14.40
C MET A 73 -6.61 -1.50 14.02
N LEU A 74 -5.46 -1.49 13.35
CA LEU A 74 -4.65 -2.68 13.17
C LEU A 74 -4.14 -3.15 14.53
N ALA A 75 -4.42 -4.40 14.87
CA ALA A 75 -3.92 -5.05 16.07
C ALA A 75 -3.73 -6.55 15.82
N GLN A 76 -3.06 -7.23 16.76
CA GLN A 76 -2.82 -8.69 16.70
C GLN A 76 -2.22 -9.14 15.35
N THR A 77 -1.25 -8.35 14.89
CA THR A 77 -0.55 -8.57 13.62
C THR A 77 0.23 -9.89 13.64
N ARG A 78 0.30 -10.55 12.49
CA ARG A 78 1.24 -11.64 12.24
C ARG A 78 2.17 -11.22 11.12
N LEU A 79 3.47 -11.41 11.37
CA LEU A 79 4.55 -11.14 10.43
C LEU A 79 4.99 -12.46 9.79
N ALA A 80 5.49 -12.41 8.55
CA ALA A 80 6.09 -13.58 7.92
C ALA A 80 7.29 -14.10 8.73
N GLU A 81 7.31 -15.40 9.02
CA GLU A 81 8.42 -16.03 9.72
C GLU A 81 9.65 -16.12 8.81
N GLY A 82 10.81 -15.67 9.30
CA GLY A 82 12.09 -15.80 8.60
C GLY A 82 12.29 -14.90 7.37
N HIS A 83 11.27 -14.17 6.91
CA HIS A 83 11.42 -13.30 5.73
C HIS A 83 12.30 -12.07 6.06
N PRO A 84 13.26 -11.67 5.19
CA PRO A 84 14.15 -10.54 5.45
C PRO A 84 13.43 -9.23 5.77
N ILE A 85 12.27 -8.98 5.15
CA ILE A 85 11.45 -7.79 5.41
C ILE A 85 11.03 -7.68 6.89
N CYS A 86 10.88 -8.81 7.59
CA CYS A 86 10.43 -8.86 8.97
C CYS A 86 11.58 -8.77 10.00
N ARG A 87 12.85 -8.66 9.57
CA ARG A 87 14.01 -8.55 10.46
C ARG A 87 13.89 -7.35 11.40
N GLY A 88 13.96 -7.59 12.71
CA GLY A 88 13.84 -6.58 13.75
C GLY A 88 12.46 -5.93 13.90
N VAL A 89 11.44 -6.37 13.16
CA VAL A 89 10.08 -5.84 13.26
C VAL A 89 9.32 -6.61 14.34
N LYS A 90 8.76 -5.88 15.31
CA LYS A 90 7.86 -6.44 16.34
C LYS A 90 6.40 -6.26 15.92
N PRO A 91 5.47 -7.06 16.43
CA PRO A 91 4.04 -6.77 16.27
C PRO A 91 3.69 -5.37 16.77
N PHE A 92 2.96 -4.62 15.94
CA PHE A 92 2.57 -3.24 16.22
C PHE A 92 1.07 -3.01 16.04
N GLU A 93 0.59 -1.87 16.55
CA GLU A 93 -0.79 -1.40 16.40
C GLU A 93 -0.81 0.01 15.80
N ILE A 94 -1.67 0.23 14.80
CA ILE A 94 -1.81 1.52 14.10
C ILE A 94 -3.26 1.67 13.63
N ASN A 95 -3.88 2.80 13.98
CA ASN A 95 -5.13 3.21 13.35
C ASN A 95 -4.84 3.86 12.00
N ASP A 96 -5.30 3.24 10.92
CA ASP A 96 -5.05 3.67 9.54
C ASP A 96 -6.22 3.28 8.62
N GLU A 97 -6.14 3.66 7.35
CA GLU A 97 -6.98 3.11 6.28
C GLU A 97 -6.32 1.85 5.71
N TRP A 98 -6.51 0.72 6.38
CA TRP A 98 -5.92 -0.57 5.97
C TRP A 98 -6.84 -1.30 5.00
N TYR A 99 -6.37 -1.48 3.76
CA TYR A 99 -7.13 -2.15 2.72
C TYR A 99 -7.02 -3.66 2.87
N TYR A 100 -8.07 -4.37 2.50
CA TYR A 100 -8.02 -5.84 2.48
C TYR A 100 -8.87 -6.44 1.37
N HIS A 101 -8.84 -7.77 1.27
CA HIS A 101 -9.40 -8.52 0.16
C HIS A 101 -8.74 -8.12 -1.18
N MET A 102 -7.41 -8.10 -1.20
CA MET A 102 -6.61 -7.78 -2.39
C MET A 102 -6.80 -8.83 -3.48
N ARG A 103 -6.59 -8.44 -4.74
CA ARG A 103 -6.46 -9.39 -5.84
C ARG A 103 -5.00 -9.87 -5.87
N PHE A 104 -4.79 -11.18 -5.85
CA PHE A 104 -3.47 -11.80 -5.95
C PHE A 104 -3.39 -12.68 -7.19
N ARG A 105 -2.16 -12.91 -7.66
CA ARG A 105 -1.89 -13.86 -8.74
C ARG A 105 -2.20 -15.29 -8.31
N GLU A 106 -2.67 -16.10 -9.24
CA GLU A 106 -2.91 -17.53 -9.03
C GLU A 106 -2.14 -18.36 -10.09
N PRO A 107 -1.41 -19.42 -9.68
CA PRO A 107 -1.15 -19.82 -8.30
C PRO A 107 -0.27 -18.80 -7.55
N LYS A 108 -0.39 -18.74 -6.22
CA LYS A 108 0.40 -17.85 -5.34
C LYS A 108 1.90 -18.17 -5.24
N THR A 109 2.50 -18.85 -6.21
CA THR A 109 3.93 -19.18 -6.20
C THR A 109 4.78 -17.89 -6.06
N GLY A 110 5.77 -17.89 -5.18
CA GLY A 110 6.64 -16.73 -4.96
C GLY A 110 6.00 -15.58 -4.18
N LEU A 111 4.71 -15.65 -3.81
CA LEU A 111 4.09 -14.71 -2.88
C LEU A 111 4.37 -15.12 -1.43
N THR A 112 4.67 -14.14 -0.59
CA THR A 112 4.76 -14.28 0.87
C THR A 112 3.89 -13.22 1.53
N ASP A 113 3.00 -13.64 2.42
CA ASP A 113 2.15 -12.74 3.22
C ASP A 113 3.01 -12.13 4.34
N ILE A 114 3.44 -10.88 4.16
CA ILE A 114 4.39 -10.21 5.06
C ILE A 114 3.72 -9.71 6.34
N LEU A 115 2.54 -9.12 6.21
CA LEU A 115 1.77 -8.57 7.32
C LEU A 115 0.32 -8.99 7.16
N THR A 116 -0.24 -9.64 8.18
CA THR A 116 -1.65 -10.02 8.21
C THR A 116 -2.32 -9.69 9.54
N ALA A 117 -3.62 -9.44 9.51
CA ALA A 117 -4.46 -9.23 10.69
C ALA A 117 -5.90 -9.64 10.40
N VAL A 118 -6.73 -9.75 11.44
CA VAL A 118 -8.18 -9.97 11.30
C VAL A 118 -8.86 -8.61 11.48
N PRO A 119 -9.40 -7.98 10.42
CA PRO A 119 -10.16 -6.74 10.57
C PRO A 119 -11.41 -6.98 11.43
N PRO A 120 -11.85 -6.01 12.24
CA PRO A 120 -13.12 -6.10 12.95
C PRO A 120 -14.28 -6.32 11.98
N ASP A 121 -15.25 -7.17 12.35
CA ASP A 121 -16.39 -7.51 11.49
C ASP A 121 -17.22 -6.28 11.09
N ALA A 122 -17.26 -5.24 11.93
CA ALA A 122 -17.94 -3.97 11.62
C ALA A 122 -17.40 -3.31 10.34
N THR A 123 -16.12 -3.54 10.00
CA THR A 123 -15.53 -3.03 8.74
C THR A 123 -16.14 -3.73 7.51
N ARG A 124 -16.74 -4.91 7.69
CA ARG A 124 -17.39 -5.73 6.67
C ARG A 124 -18.89 -5.46 6.50
N GLU A 125 -19.43 -4.45 7.20
CA GLU A 125 -20.87 -4.14 7.21
C GLU A 125 -21.24 -2.87 6.42
N ARG A 126 -20.26 -2.21 5.81
CA ARG A 126 -20.50 -1.05 4.94
C ARG A 126 -21.39 -1.44 3.73
N PRO A 127 -22.12 -0.47 3.12
CA PRO A 127 -22.86 -0.69 1.89
C PRO A 127 -21.96 -1.18 0.75
N ASP A 128 -22.55 -1.84 -0.24
CA ASP A 128 -21.81 -2.28 -1.43
C ASP A 128 -21.32 -1.08 -2.24
N GLY A 129 -20.09 -1.15 -2.77
CA GLY A 129 -19.53 -0.06 -3.57
C GLY A 129 -18.08 -0.29 -4.01
N PRO A 130 -17.56 0.61 -4.87
CA PRO A 130 -16.28 0.42 -5.57
C PRO A 130 -15.07 0.25 -4.66
N HIS A 131 -15.05 0.96 -3.52
CA HIS A 131 -14.03 0.82 -2.48
C HIS A 131 -14.62 0.36 -1.13
N SER A 132 -15.94 0.17 -1.09
CA SER A 132 -16.68 0.02 0.16
C SER A 132 -16.78 -1.43 0.62
N ASN A 133 -17.81 -2.17 0.20
CA ASN A 133 -18.00 -3.56 0.56
C ASN A 133 -18.57 -4.31 -0.64
N ASN A 134 -18.69 -5.63 -0.49
CA ASN A 134 -19.34 -6.50 -1.45
C ASN A 134 -19.79 -7.80 -0.75
N PRO A 135 -20.68 -8.61 -1.37
CA PRO A 135 -21.17 -9.84 -0.76
C PRO A 135 -20.06 -10.83 -0.33
N THR A 136 -18.95 -10.90 -1.08
CA THR A 136 -17.83 -11.79 -0.76
C THR A 136 -17.13 -11.36 0.53
N VAL A 137 -16.80 -10.08 0.64
CA VAL A 137 -16.15 -9.51 1.84
C VAL A 137 -17.03 -9.66 3.07
N ARG A 138 -18.34 -9.39 2.93
CA ARG A 138 -19.33 -9.55 4.01
C ARG A 138 -19.49 -11.00 4.46
N GLY A 139 -19.41 -11.96 3.53
CA GLY A 139 -19.48 -13.39 3.84
C GLY A 139 -18.27 -13.93 4.61
N ASN A 140 -17.12 -13.22 4.56
CA ASN A 140 -15.84 -13.66 5.12
C ASN A 140 -15.50 -13.03 6.48
N LYS A 141 -16.50 -12.81 7.34
CA LYS A 141 -16.29 -12.33 8.72
C LYS A 141 -15.31 -13.21 9.51
N GLY A 142 -14.53 -12.58 10.40
CA GLY A 142 -13.46 -13.23 11.15
C GLY A 142 -12.24 -13.69 10.33
N SER A 143 -12.23 -13.50 9.01
CA SER A 143 -11.11 -13.92 8.17
C SER A 143 -9.90 -13.01 8.35
N ARG A 144 -8.72 -13.65 8.34
CA ARG A 144 -7.42 -12.98 8.34
C ARG A 144 -7.09 -12.51 6.93
N GLU A 145 -6.66 -11.26 6.84
CA GLU A 145 -6.41 -10.55 5.60
C GLU A 145 -4.92 -10.19 5.46
N VAL A 146 -4.47 -10.10 4.21
CA VAL A 146 -3.10 -9.70 3.86
C VAL A 146 -3.05 -8.19 3.64
N LEU A 147 -2.20 -7.51 4.41
CA LEU A 147 -2.07 -6.05 4.43
C LEU A 147 -0.75 -5.56 3.86
N ALA A 148 0.27 -6.43 3.87
CA ALA A 148 1.49 -6.27 3.10
C ALA A 148 1.98 -7.63 2.58
N TRP A 149 2.60 -7.65 1.41
CA TRP A 149 3.07 -8.87 0.75
C TRP A 149 4.37 -8.63 -0.01
N ALA A 150 5.12 -9.71 -0.19
CA ALA A 150 6.32 -9.76 -1.01
C ALA A 150 6.10 -10.74 -2.17
N TYR A 151 6.70 -10.45 -3.31
CA TYR A 151 6.64 -11.29 -4.50
C TYR A 151 8.02 -11.46 -5.12
N GLU A 152 8.49 -12.69 -5.23
CA GLU A 152 9.69 -13.03 -5.98
C GLU A 152 9.29 -13.47 -7.39
N ARG A 153 9.68 -12.68 -8.39
CA ARG A 153 9.28 -12.95 -9.77
C ARG A 153 10.07 -14.13 -10.34
N PRO A 154 9.43 -15.07 -11.04
CA PRO A 154 10.12 -16.24 -11.62
C PRO A 154 11.29 -15.90 -12.55
N ALA A 155 11.19 -14.77 -13.27
CA ALA A 155 12.24 -14.28 -14.18
C ALA A 155 13.29 -13.39 -13.49
N GLY A 156 13.21 -13.22 -12.17
CA GLY A 156 14.07 -12.36 -11.38
C GLY A 156 13.46 -10.99 -11.04
N GLY A 157 14.02 -10.39 -9.98
CA GLY A 157 13.54 -9.16 -9.38
C GLY A 157 12.41 -9.38 -8.36
N ARG A 158 12.14 -8.34 -7.59
CA ARG A 158 11.31 -8.40 -6.39
C ARG A 158 10.16 -7.39 -6.43
N GLY A 159 9.04 -7.77 -5.87
CA GLY A 159 7.80 -7.01 -5.82
C GLY A 159 7.33 -6.84 -4.38
N PHE A 160 6.80 -5.67 -4.01
CA PHE A 160 6.25 -5.43 -2.69
C PHE A 160 4.98 -4.59 -2.75
N GLY A 161 4.01 -4.90 -1.90
CA GLY A 161 2.83 -4.06 -1.69
C GLY A 161 2.50 -3.94 -0.21
N CYS A 162 2.04 -2.76 0.21
CA CYS A 162 1.53 -2.50 1.57
C CYS A 162 0.36 -1.54 1.50
N THR A 163 -0.68 -1.78 2.30
CA THR A 163 -1.94 -1.03 2.22
C THR A 163 -2.04 0.15 3.19
N GLY A 164 -1.22 0.18 4.24
CA GLY A 164 -1.22 1.26 5.24
C GLY A 164 -0.49 2.52 4.79
N ALA A 165 -0.31 3.46 5.72
CA ALA A 165 0.22 4.81 5.52
C ALA A 165 -0.76 5.81 4.86
N HIS A 166 -2.06 5.74 5.17
CA HIS A 166 -2.98 6.83 4.85
C HIS A 166 -2.66 8.06 5.69
N PHE A 167 -2.55 7.87 7.00
CA PHE A 167 -2.20 8.94 7.91
C PHE A 167 -0.69 9.12 7.99
N HIS A 168 -0.24 10.38 7.91
CA HIS A 168 1.17 10.72 8.13
C HIS A 168 1.65 10.28 9.52
N ALA A 169 0.77 10.30 10.52
CA ALA A 169 1.06 9.81 11.88
C ALA A 169 1.43 8.32 11.94
N SER A 170 1.08 7.50 10.95
CA SER A 170 1.52 6.09 10.88
C SER A 170 3.05 5.97 10.82
N TRP A 171 3.72 6.99 10.27
CA TRP A 171 5.18 7.06 10.26
C TRP A 171 5.78 7.29 11.64
N GLU A 172 5.02 7.61 12.70
CA GLU A 172 5.53 7.67 14.08
C GLU A 172 5.85 6.28 14.64
N ASN A 173 5.22 5.24 14.12
CA ASN A 173 5.44 3.87 14.58
C ASN A 173 6.76 3.30 14.03
N GLU A 174 7.69 2.99 14.93
CA GLU A 174 9.03 2.51 14.58
C GLU A 174 9.02 1.17 13.84
N ASP A 175 8.18 0.22 14.26
CA ASP A 175 8.11 -1.11 13.64
C ASP A 175 7.51 -1.04 12.24
N PHE A 176 6.51 -0.19 12.01
CA PHE A 176 5.99 0.08 10.67
C PHE A 176 7.03 0.74 9.77
N ARG A 177 7.75 1.77 10.27
CA ARG A 177 8.88 2.38 9.53
C ARG A 177 9.93 1.33 9.17
N ARG A 178 10.32 0.49 10.12
CA ARG A 178 11.32 -0.57 9.92
C ARG A 178 10.85 -1.58 8.88
N LEU A 179 9.59 -2.02 8.93
CA LEU A 179 9.00 -2.91 7.92
C LEU A 179 9.11 -2.30 6.52
N MET A 180 8.77 -1.03 6.37
CA MET A 180 8.85 -0.32 5.10
C MET A 180 10.29 -0.16 4.60
N LEU A 181 11.21 0.25 5.46
CA LEU A 181 12.63 0.38 5.09
C LEU A 181 13.26 -0.96 4.70
N ASN A 182 12.96 -2.02 5.44
CA ASN A 182 13.37 -3.38 5.11
C ASN A 182 12.80 -3.81 3.75
N ALA A 183 11.52 -3.51 3.47
CA ALA A 183 10.89 -3.79 2.19
C ALA A 183 11.56 -3.06 1.02
N LEU A 184 11.92 -1.79 1.19
CA LEU A 184 12.63 -1.03 0.16
C LEU A 184 14.04 -1.57 -0.12
N MET A 185 14.81 -1.91 0.92
CA MET A 185 16.11 -2.58 0.75
C MET A 185 15.97 -3.93 0.05
N TRP A 186 15.04 -4.77 0.53
CA TRP A 186 14.80 -6.08 -0.05
C TRP A 186 14.37 -5.98 -1.51
N THR A 187 13.44 -5.07 -1.84
CA THR A 187 12.96 -4.84 -3.21
C THR A 187 14.07 -4.35 -4.13
N SER A 188 15.04 -3.60 -3.60
CA SER A 188 16.24 -3.14 -4.31
C SER A 188 17.31 -4.24 -4.49
N GLY A 189 17.03 -5.48 -4.09
CA GLY A 189 17.98 -6.58 -4.19
C GLY A 189 19.07 -6.57 -3.12
N LEU A 190 18.99 -5.68 -2.13
CA LEU A 190 19.96 -5.57 -1.05
C LEU A 190 19.65 -6.54 0.10
N GLU A 191 20.68 -6.89 0.85
CA GLU A 191 20.54 -7.61 2.12
C GLU A 191 19.96 -6.71 3.19
N VAL A 192 18.90 -7.16 3.86
CA VAL A 192 18.32 -6.45 5.02
C VAL A 192 19.17 -6.77 6.25
N PRO A 193 19.62 -5.80 7.06
CA PRO A 193 20.39 -6.08 8.27
C PRO A 193 19.65 -7.03 9.22
N GLU A 194 20.38 -7.85 9.99
CA GLU A 194 19.81 -8.84 10.91
C GLU A 194 18.83 -8.20 11.93
N GLY A 195 19.18 -7.03 12.44
CA GLY A 195 18.32 -6.23 13.35
C GLY A 195 17.29 -5.33 12.63
N GLY A 196 17.16 -5.43 11.31
CA GLY A 196 16.40 -4.51 10.48
C GLY A 196 17.13 -3.18 10.25
N VAL A 197 16.60 -2.38 9.32
CA VAL A 197 17.15 -1.05 9.03
C VAL A 197 16.93 -0.12 10.24
N PRO A 198 17.99 0.51 10.76
CA PRO A 198 17.82 1.47 11.85
C PRO A 198 17.08 2.72 11.35
N SER A 199 16.12 3.19 12.14
CA SER A 199 15.37 4.42 11.87
C SER A 199 15.21 5.19 13.18
N MET A 200 15.74 6.40 13.21
CA MET A 200 15.46 7.37 14.27
C MET A 200 14.57 8.46 13.67
N LEU A 201 13.51 8.81 14.39
CA LEU A 201 12.59 9.86 14.01
C LEU A 201 12.28 10.67 15.26
N THR A 202 12.48 11.99 15.19
CA THR A 202 12.05 12.92 16.23
C THR A 202 10.66 13.49 15.91
N ALA A 203 10.00 14.09 16.89
CA ALA A 203 8.74 14.79 16.66
C ALA A 203 8.90 15.96 15.66
N GLU A 204 10.07 16.62 15.66
CA GLU A 204 10.39 17.68 14.71
C GLU A 204 10.46 17.14 13.27
N ASP A 205 11.16 16.01 13.06
CA ASP A 205 11.25 15.36 11.75
C ASP A 205 9.87 15.03 11.17
N LEU A 206 8.94 14.56 12.01
CA LEU A 206 7.60 14.20 11.55
C LEU A 206 6.81 15.42 11.08
N THR A 207 7.02 16.57 11.71
CA THR A 207 6.32 17.81 11.34
C THR A 207 7.02 18.61 10.24
N ALA A 208 8.28 18.25 9.92
CA ALA A 208 9.04 18.90 8.89
C ALA A 208 8.38 18.71 7.51
N ASN A 209 8.26 19.82 6.76
CA ASN A 209 7.73 19.83 5.38
C ASN A 209 6.26 19.40 5.23
N LEU A 210 5.47 19.42 6.30
CA LEU A 210 4.02 19.23 6.17
C LEU A 210 3.38 20.40 5.42
N ASP A 211 2.49 20.07 4.48
CA ASP A 211 1.63 21.06 3.85
C ASP A 211 0.79 21.78 4.90
N ASP A 212 0.61 23.08 4.72
CA ASP A 212 -0.38 23.83 5.48
C ASP A 212 -1.80 23.37 5.09
N LYS A 213 -2.44 22.63 6.00
CA LYS A 213 -3.83 22.16 5.87
C LYS A 213 -4.83 23.08 6.58
N THR A 214 -4.43 24.28 7.01
CA THR A 214 -5.38 25.24 7.57
C THR A 214 -6.48 25.54 6.54
N PRO A 215 -7.78 25.42 6.92
CA PRO A 215 -8.86 25.71 6.00
C PRO A 215 -8.76 27.16 5.52
N LYS A 216 -8.51 27.35 4.22
CA LYS A 216 -8.56 28.69 3.64
C LYS A 216 -9.99 29.24 3.73
N PRO A 217 -10.20 30.49 4.17
CA PRO A 217 -11.53 31.07 4.21
C PRO A 217 -12.16 31.03 2.82
N LYS A 218 -13.40 30.57 2.73
CA LYS A 218 -14.15 30.56 1.46
C LYS A 218 -14.26 32.00 0.95
N PRO A 219 -14.00 32.27 -0.34
CA PRO A 219 -14.27 33.58 -0.91
C PRO A 219 -15.74 33.93 -0.71
N ALA A 220 -16.01 35.17 -0.28
CA ALA A 220 -17.37 35.65 -0.10
C ALA A 220 -18.15 35.51 -1.42
N PRO A 221 -19.45 35.14 -1.38
CA PRO A 221 -20.26 35.09 -2.58
C PRO A 221 -20.22 36.46 -3.27
N ALA A 222 -19.91 36.46 -4.55
CA ALA A 222 -19.96 37.68 -5.35
C ALA A 222 -21.40 38.22 -5.29
N ASN A 223 -21.57 39.43 -4.75
CA ASN A 223 -22.84 40.13 -4.82
C ASN A 223 -23.22 40.24 -6.29
N ALA A 224 -24.27 39.53 -6.70
CA ALA A 224 -24.92 39.76 -7.97
C ALA A 224 -25.39 41.22 -7.97
N ALA A 225 -24.70 42.07 -8.74
CA ALA A 225 -25.16 43.41 -9.01
C ALA A 225 -26.54 43.31 -9.65
N ALA A 226 -27.55 43.77 -8.92
CA ALA A 226 -28.90 43.94 -9.43
C ALA A 226 -28.85 44.90 -10.62
N GLY A 227 -29.14 44.37 -11.81
CA GLY A 227 -29.41 45.19 -12.98
C GLY A 227 -30.74 45.91 -12.81
N THR A 228 -30.74 47.20 -13.09
CA THR A 228 -31.90 48.01 -13.47
C THR A 228 -31.61 48.66 -14.80
#